data_AF-A0A5A8AHW5-F1
#
_entry.id   AF-A0A5A8AHW5-F1
#
_cell.length_a   1.000
_cell.length_b   1.000
_cell.length_c   1.000
_cell.angle_alpha   90.00
_cell.angle_beta   90.00
_cell.angle_gamma   90.00
#
_symmetry.space_group_name_H-M   'P 1'
#
loop_
_entity.id
_entity.type
_entity.pdbx_description
1 polymer ?
#
loop_
_entity_poly.entity_id
_entity_poly.type
_entity_poly.pdbx_seq_one_letter_code
_entity_poly.pdbx_strand_id
1 'polypeptide(L)' 'MRSSIRNPLFWKFGLFYYNKKDKRVFPPERYGFGWTVNFANPRSVIAFSVILILIFIIGNCLKSQNKIL' A
#
# COMPACT_ATOMS: atom_id res chain seq x y z
N MET A 1 4.52 -1.67 19.86
CA MET A 1 3.83 -2.17 18.64
C MET A 1 3.01 -1.09 17.91
N ARG A 2 2.18 -0.29 18.60
CA ARG A 2 1.44 0.86 18.01
C ARG A 2 2.24 2.18 18.00
N SER A 3 3.30 2.26 18.80
CA SER A 3 4.15 3.46 18.97
C SER A 3 4.93 3.85 17.72
N SER A 4 5.29 2.89 16.85
CA SER A 4 6.04 3.18 15.62
C SER A 4 5.20 3.72 14.47
N ILE A 5 3.87 3.61 14.51
CA ILE A 5 3.02 4.05 13.40
C ILE A 5 2.56 5.49 13.58
N ARG A 6 2.39 5.97 14.82
CA ARG A 6 2.01 7.37 15.04
C ARG A 6 3.18 8.35 15.04
N ASN A 7 4.41 7.85 15.01
CA ASN A 7 5.59 8.71 15.04
C ASN A 7 5.75 9.44 13.70
N PRO A 8 5.67 10.79 13.68
CA PRO A 8 5.72 11.59 12.46
C PRO A 8 7.03 11.45 11.68
N LEU A 9 8.13 11.03 12.31
CA LEU A 9 9.42 10.83 11.65
C LEU A 9 9.38 9.77 10.54
N PHE A 10 8.46 8.80 10.67
CA PHE A 10 8.25 7.75 9.68
C PHE A 10 7.24 8.15 8.60
N TRP A 11 6.57 9.30 8.70
CA TRP A 11 5.62 9.77 7.68
C TRP A 11 6.25 10.87 6.84
N LYS A 12 6.82 10.49 5.69
CA LYS A 12 7.41 11.43 4.74
C LYS A 12 6.32 12.21 4.04
N PHE A 13 6.48 13.53 3.97
CA PHE A 13 5.47 14.46 3.46
C PHE A 13 4.10 14.33 4.14
N GLY A 14 4.05 13.76 5.34
CA GLY A 14 2.79 13.46 6.05
C GLY A 14 1.98 12.29 5.49
N LEU A 15 2.37 11.70 4.36
CA LEU A 15 1.59 10.71 3.61
C LEU A 15 2.27 9.33 3.49
N PHE A 16 3.58 9.30 3.26
CA PHE A 16 4.26 8.03 2.94
C PHE A 16 4.91 7.43 4.18
N TYR A 17 4.47 6.25 4.58
CA TYR A 17 5.08 5.52 5.70
C TYR A 17 6.43 4.91 5.29
N TYR A 18 7.46 5.20 6.06
CA TYR A 18 8.84 4.79 5.80
C TYR A 18 9.53 4.39 7.11
N ASN A 19 9.54 3.10 7.43
CA ASN A 19 10.21 2.56 8.61
C ASN A 19 10.97 1.26 8.32
N LYS A 20 12.31 1.34 8.25
CA LYS A 20 13.21 0.19 7.98
C LYS A 20 13.15 -0.91 9.05
N LYS A 21 12.77 -0.55 10.29
CA LYS A 21 12.66 -1.48 11.43
C LYS A 21 11.32 -2.23 11.42
N ASP A 22 10.30 -1.71 10.75
CA ASP A 22 9.02 -2.38 10.62
C ASP A 22 9.05 -3.38 9.46
N LYS A 23 8.90 -4.67 9.76
CA LYS A 23 8.97 -5.76 8.78
C LYS A 23 7.61 -6.17 8.23
N ARG A 24 6.51 -5.55 8.69
CA ARG A 24 5.17 -5.82 8.18
C ARG A 24 5.07 -5.41 6.71
N VAL A 25 4.37 -6.22 5.92
CA VAL A 25 4.10 -5.94 4.50
C VAL A 25 3.04 -4.85 4.39
N PHE A 26 1.99 -4.91 5.20
CA PHE A 26 0.93 -3.90 5.24
C PHE A 26 0.67 -3.49 6.70
N PRO A 27 1.46 -2.54 7.26
CA PRO A 27 1.17 -1.99 8.58
C PRO A 27 -0.20 -1.30 8.61
N PRO A 28 -0.86 -1.18 9.77
CA PRO A 28 -2.11 -0.42 9.86
C PRO A 28 -1.88 1.06 9.54
N GLU A 29 -2.94 1.69 9.04
CA GLU A 29 -2.93 3.11 8.66
C GLU A 29 -2.73 4.03 9.88
N ARG A 30 -2.25 5.27 9.66
CA ARG A 30 -1.82 6.19 10.74
C ARG A 30 -2.92 6.47 11.77
N TYR A 31 -4.14 6.67 11.27
CA TYR A 31 -5.27 7.21 12.03
C TYR A 31 -6.42 6.21 12.24
N GLY A 32 -6.23 4.92 11.94
CA GLY A 32 -7.28 3.93 12.20
C GLY A 32 -7.34 2.80 11.18
N PHE A 33 -8.49 2.66 10.55
CA PHE A 33 -8.87 1.49 9.76
C PHE A 33 -8.10 1.39 8.44
N GLY A 34 -7.81 0.15 8.06
CA GLY A 34 -7.10 -0.18 6.83
C GLY A 34 -5.61 -0.42 7.06
N TRP A 35 -4.87 -0.32 5.96
CA TRP A 35 -3.46 -0.62 5.89
C TRP A 35 -2.74 0.42 5.04
N THR A 36 -1.44 0.53 5.27
CA THR A 36 -0.55 1.43 4.53
C THR A 36 0.58 0.65 3.87
N VAL A 37 1.30 1.29 2.95
CA VAL A 37 2.51 0.73 2.33
C VAL A 37 3.72 1.25 3.09
N ASN A 38 4.58 0.33 3.55
CA ASN A 38 5.87 0.71 4.09
C ASN A 38 6.90 0.81 2.96
N PHE A 39 7.15 2.02 2.48
CA PHE A 39 8.11 2.28 1.39
C PHE A 39 9.56 1.99 1.76
N ALA A 40 9.86 1.68 3.02
CA ALA A 40 11.17 1.18 3.45
C ALA A 40 11.31 -0.35 3.37
N ASN A 41 10.23 -1.08 3.06
CA ASN A 41 10.19 -2.53 2.99
C ASN A 41 9.93 -2.98 1.54
N PRO A 42 10.94 -3.55 0.83
CA PRO A 42 10.76 -4.00 -0.55
C PRO A 42 9.60 -4.98 -0.75
N ARG A 43 9.31 -5.83 0.24
CA ARG A 43 8.18 -6.77 0.19
C ARG A 43 6.83 -6.05 0.20
N SER A 44 6.73 -4.96 0.95
CA SER A 44 5.53 -4.09 0.98
C SER A 44 5.30 -3.44 -0.37
N VAL A 45 6.36 -2.87 -0.96
CA VAL A 45 6.30 -2.22 -2.27
C VAL A 45 5.91 -3.22 -3.36
N ILE A 46 6.55 -4.40 -3.41
CA ILE A 46 6.22 -5.45 -4.38
C ILE A 46 4.76 -5.89 -4.25
N ALA A 47 4.30 -6.16 -3.02
CA ALA A 47 2.91 -6.57 -2.80
C ALA A 47 1.91 -5.49 -3.26
N PHE A 48 2.20 -4.21 -2.98
CA PHE A 48 1.38 -3.10 -3.45
C PHE A 48 1.38 -2.97 -4.99
N SER A 49 2.54 -3.11 -5.63
CA SER A 49 2.64 -3.10 -7.09
C SER A 49 1.84 -4.23 -7.73
N VAL A 50 1.86 -5.44 -7.16
CA VAL A 50 1.03 -6.57 -7.64
C VAL A 50 -0.46 -6.24 -7.56
N ILE A 51 -0.92 -5.63 -6.46
CA ILE A 51 -2.32 -5.20 -6.31
C ILE A 51 -2.69 -4.19 -7.41
N LEU A 52 -1.84 -3.20 -7.68
CA LEU A 52 -2.09 -2.20 -8.73
C LEU A 52 -2.15 -2.83 -10.12
N ILE A 53 -1.25 -3.77 -10.42
CA ILE A 53 -1.22 -4.50 -11.70
C ILE A 53 -2.51 -5.32 -11.86
N LEU A 54 -2.95 -6.03 -10.83
CA LEU A 54 -4.18 -6.82 -10.87
C LEU A 54 -5.40 -5.93 -11.11
N ILE A 55 -5.51 -4.79 -10.41
CA ILE A 55 -6.59 -3.81 -10.63
C ILE A 55 -6.58 -3.31 -12.07
N PHE A 56 -5.40 -2.99 -12.62
CA PHE A 56 -5.25 -2.54 -14.00
C PHE A 56 -5.70 -3.63 -14.99
N ILE A 57 -5.26 -4.87 -14.82
CA ILE A 57 -5.65 -5.99 -15.69
C ILE A 57 -7.17 -6.23 -15.63
N ILE A 58 -7.74 -6.30 -14.43
CA ILE A 58 -9.18 -6.50 -14.24
C ILE A 58 -9.96 -5.35 -14.89
N GLY A 59 -9.55 -4.11 -14.66
CA GLY A 59 -10.18 -2.94 -15.27
C GLY A 59 -10.19 -2.99 -16.80
N ASN A 60 -9.08 -3.39 -17.42
CA ASN A 60 -9.00 -3.57 -18.87
C ASN A 60 -9.84 -4.76 -19.36
N CYS A 61 -9.86 -5.86 -18.61
CA CYS A 61 -10.69 -7.02 -18.93
C CYS A 61 -12.18 -6.66 -18.94
N LEU A 62 -12.65 -5.98 -17.88
CA LEU A 62 -14.04 -5.51 -17.77
C LEU A 62 -14.40 -4.54 -18.92
N LYS A 63 -13.50 -3.61 -19.24
CA LYS A 63 -13.70 -2.70 -20.38
C LYS A 63 -13.79 -3.44 -21.72
N SER A 64 -13.02 -4.52 -21.89
CA SER A 64 -13.05 -5.34 -23.10
C SER A 64 -14.40 -6.06 -23.27
N GLN A 65 -14.96 -6.61 -22.19
CA GLN A 65 -16.27 -7.27 -22.22
C GLN A 65 -17.39 -6.29 -22.59
N ASN A 66 -17.36 -5.08 -22.02
CA ASN A 66 -18.36 -4.04 -22.29
C ASN A 66 -18.30 -3.45 -23.70
N LYS A 67 -17.25 -3.71 -24.48
CA LYS A 67 -17.15 -3.29 -25.90
C LYS A 67 -17.73 -4.31 -26.87
N ILE A 68 -17.96 -5.54 -26.42
CA ILE A 68 -18.42 -6.67 -27.25
C ILE A 68 -19.96 -6.80 -27.18
N LEU A 69 -20.57 -6.22 -26.13
CA LEU A 69 -22.02 -6.00 -25.99
C LEU A 69 -22.40 -4.67 -26.64
#